data_AF-A0A512NCM9-F1
#
_entry.id   AF-A0A512NCM9-F1
#
_cell.length_a   1.000
_cell.length_b   1.000
_cell.length_c   1.000
_cell.angle_alpha   90.00
_cell.angle_beta   90.00
_cell.angle_gamma   90.00
#
_symmetry.space_group_name_H-M   'P 1'
#
loop_
_entity.id
_entity.type
_entity.pdbx_description
1 polymer ?
#
loop_
_entity_poly.entity_id
_entity_poly.type
_entity_poly.pdbx_seq_one_letter_code
_entity_poly.pdbx_strand_id
1 'polypeptide(L)'
;MSTLTTGPSTLASLADRCLVEAPSRALDVEIYCALHGIEDGNDLASPALAEARAKGEMLIVEPGLWGWVEVPPFTGVLKYAKSLLPDGVYTISSDPRIVCAAALRALALTDAPPLPYLSLRSEQWG
;
A
#
# COMPACT_ATOMS: atom_id res chain seq x y z
N MET A 1 12.84 18.57 0.34
CA MET A 1 11.47 18.18 0.67
C MET A 1 10.73 18.00 -0.64
N SER A 2 10.74 16.78 -1.17
CA SER A 2 9.94 16.44 -2.34
C SER A 2 8.59 16.00 -1.83
N THR A 3 7.57 16.82 -2.04
CA THR A 3 6.17 16.40 -1.92
C THR A 3 5.96 15.28 -2.92
N LEU A 4 5.98 14.02 -2.48
CA LEU A 4 5.50 12.91 -3.28
C LEU A 4 3.98 13.05 -3.33
N THR A 5 3.52 13.79 -4.32
CA THR A 5 2.13 13.94 -4.68
C THR A 5 1.53 12.53 -4.79
N THR A 6 0.60 12.21 -3.90
CA THR A 6 -0.28 11.05 -3.99
C THR A 6 -1.24 11.30 -5.15
N GLY A 7 -0.71 11.31 -6.38
CA GLY A 7 -1.46 11.50 -7.60
C GLY A 7 -1.88 10.17 -8.21
N PRO A 8 -2.88 10.16 -9.10
CA PRO A 8 -3.26 8.97 -9.87
C PRO A 8 -2.10 8.36 -10.66
N SER A 9 -1.06 9.15 -10.97
CA SER A 9 0.21 8.68 -11.56
C SER A 9 0.98 7.70 -10.67
N THR A 10 0.91 7.85 -9.35
CA THR A 10 1.65 6.99 -8.39
C THR A 10 1.00 5.62 -8.29
N LEU A 11 -0.34 5.55 -8.16
CA LEU A 11 -1.07 4.27 -8.10
C LEU A 11 -0.95 3.48 -9.41
N ALA A 12 -1.00 4.16 -10.56
CA ALA A 12 -0.78 3.53 -11.86
C ALA A 12 0.64 2.94 -11.98
N SER A 13 1.67 3.66 -11.52
CA SER A 13 3.05 3.17 -11.52
C SER A 13 3.24 1.97 -10.59
N LEU A 14 2.63 1.98 -9.40
CA LEU A 14 2.65 0.83 -8.48
C LEU A 14 1.93 -0.38 -9.07
N ALA A 15 0.82 -0.17 -9.78
CA ALA A 15 0.13 -1.25 -10.47
C ALA A 15 1.01 -1.93 -11.54
N ASP A 16 1.79 -1.16 -12.29
CA ASP A 16 2.74 -1.70 -13.27
C ASP A 16 3.83 -2.52 -12.58
N ARG A 17 4.35 -2.03 -11.44
CA ARG A 17 5.33 -2.77 -10.63
C ARG A 17 4.77 -4.08 -10.11
N CYS A 18 3.51 -4.15 -9.68
CA CYS A 18 2.89 -5.42 -9.29
C CYS A 18 2.93 -6.47 -10.40
N LEU A 19 2.85 -6.08 -11.67
CA LEU A 19 2.86 -7.02 -12.80
C LEU A 19 4.26 -7.50 -13.18
N VAL A 20 5.29 -6.70 -12.91
CA VAL A 20 6.67 -6.97 -13.36
C VAL A 20 7.55 -7.53 -12.24
N GLU A 21 7.35 -7.06 -11.00
CA GLU A 21 8.16 -7.45 -9.85
C GLU A 21 7.65 -8.75 -9.21
N ALA A 22 8.54 -9.43 -8.49
CA ALA A 22 8.15 -10.51 -7.58
C ALA A 22 7.38 -9.92 -6.39
N PRO A 23 6.49 -10.70 -5.72
CA PRO A 23 5.86 -10.28 -4.49
C PRO A 23 6.91 -9.83 -3.47
N SER A 24 6.73 -8.64 -2.87
CA SER A 24 7.66 -8.15 -1.86
C SER A 24 6.96 -7.26 -0.84
N ARG A 25 7.41 -7.38 0.41
CA ARG A 25 6.86 -6.61 1.53
C ARG A 25 7.20 -5.13 1.43
N ALA A 26 8.35 -4.80 0.84
CA ALA A 26 8.73 -3.42 0.57
C ALA A 26 7.77 -2.76 -0.43
N LEU A 27 7.34 -3.47 -1.47
CA LEU A 27 6.33 -2.99 -2.41
C LEU A 27 4.95 -2.86 -1.72
N ASP A 28 4.59 -3.79 -0.84
CA ASP A 28 3.35 -3.67 -0.05
C ASP A 28 3.33 -2.38 0.79
N VAL A 29 4.46 -2.01 1.41
CA VAL A 29 4.60 -0.75 2.16
C VAL A 29 4.38 0.47 1.26
N GLU A 30 4.98 0.49 0.07
CA GLU A 30 4.78 1.60 -0.88
C GLU A 30 3.32 1.74 -1.32
N ILE A 31 2.65 0.61 -1.54
CA ILE A 31 1.22 0.57 -1.85
C ILE A 31 0.40 1.12 -0.69
N TYR A 32 0.69 0.70 0.54
CA TYR A 32 0.00 1.18 1.73
C TYR A 32 0.15 2.70 1.90
N CYS A 33 1.37 3.22 1.77
CA CYS A 33 1.63 4.65 1.81
C CYS A 33 0.82 5.42 0.75
N ALA A 34 0.83 4.93 -0.49
CA ALA A 34 0.11 5.58 -1.58
C ALA A 34 -1.42 5.56 -1.39
N LEU A 35 -1.98 4.47 -0.84
CA LEU A 35 -3.42 4.36 -0.58
C LEU A 35 -3.89 5.30 0.53
N HIS A 36 -3.06 5.49 1.55
CA HIS A 36 -3.40 6.28 2.73
C HIS A 36 -2.91 7.73 2.67
N GLY A 37 -2.09 8.07 1.68
CA GLY A 37 -1.50 9.41 1.56
C GLY A 37 -0.53 9.72 2.70
N ILE A 38 0.10 8.69 3.26
CA ILE A 38 1.04 8.80 4.39
C ILE A 38 2.48 8.63 3.91
N GLU A 39 3.40 9.28 4.60
CA GLU A 39 4.83 9.16 4.31
C GLU A 39 5.44 7.92 4.98
N ASP A 40 6.28 7.20 4.24
CA ASP A 40 7.10 6.11 4.80
C ASP A 40 8.20 6.70 5.67
N GLY A 41 8.06 6.58 7.00
CA GLY A 41 9.04 7.07 7.96
C GLY A 41 10.30 6.19 8.08
N ASN A 42 10.39 5.08 7.35
CA ASN A 42 11.58 4.24 7.34
C ASN A 42 12.69 4.91 6.52
N ASP A 43 13.62 5.60 7.19
CA ASP A 43 14.83 6.10 6.55
C ASP A 43 15.72 4.92 6.08
N LEU A 44 15.80 4.74 4.75
CA LEU A 44 16.55 3.66 4.12
C LEU A 44 18.07 3.79 4.29
N ALA A 45 18.58 4.94 4.74
CA ALA A 45 19.98 5.07 5.16
C ALA A 45 20.28 4.31 6.46
N SER A 46 19.25 4.02 7.27
CA SER A 46 19.36 3.18 8.46
C SER A 46 19.15 1.70 8.10
N PRO A 47 20.14 0.82 8.30
CA PRO A 47 20.00 -0.60 8.00
C PRO A 47 18.83 -1.28 8.72
N ALA A 48 18.58 -0.88 9.97
CA ALA A 48 17.48 -1.44 10.77
C ALA A 48 16.10 -1.05 10.20
N LEU A 49 15.94 0.20 9.73
CA LEU A 49 14.67 0.66 9.15
C LEU A 49 14.46 0.11 7.73
N ALA A 50 15.55 -0.04 6.97
CA ALA A 50 15.51 -0.74 5.69
C ALA A 50 15.09 -2.21 5.86
N GLU A 51 15.62 -2.90 6.87
CA GLU A 51 15.22 -4.27 7.20
C GLU A 51 13.75 -4.36 7.65
N ALA A 52 13.29 -3.44 8.50
CA ALA A 52 11.89 -3.35 8.91
C ALA A 52 10.95 -3.21 7.70
N ARG A 53 11.27 -2.31 6.77
CA ARG A 53 10.49 -2.16 5.52
C ARG A 53 10.51 -3.44 4.68
N ALA A 54 11.65 -4.12 4.60
CA ALA A 54 11.76 -5.39 3.88
C ALA A 54 10.94 -6.53 4.51
N LYS A 55 10.55 -6.41 5.79
CA LYS A 55 9.62 -7.32 6.48
C LYS A 55 8.15 -6.87 6.36
N GLY A 56 7.92 -5.64 5.89
CA GLY A 56 6.59 -5.03 5.77
C GLY A 56 6.17 -4.27 7.02
N GLU A 57 7.15 -3.85 7.83
CA GLU A 57 6.95 -2.96 8.97
C GLU A 57 7.25 -1.52 8.55
N MET A 58 6.29 -0.64 8.76
CA MET A 58 6.36 0.77 8.39
C MET A 58 6.20 1.64 9.63
N LEU A 59 7.10 2.61 9.78
CA LEU A 59 7.05 3.64 10.80
C LEU A 59 6.29 4.85 10.25
N ILE A 60 5.21 5.25 10.91
CA ILE A 60 4.50 6.49 10.60
C ILE A 60 5.10 7.60 11.44
N VAL A 61 5.48 8.71 10.80
CA VAL A 61 6.03 9.90 11.48
C VAL A 61 5.27 11.14 11.03
N GLU A 62 4.02 11.27 11.47
CA GLU A 62 3.16 12.42 11.15
C GLU A 62 2.75 13.18 12.43
N PRO A 63 2.49 14.49 12.35
CA PRO A 63 1.99 15.25 13.49
C PRO A 63 0.68 14.65 14.05
N GLY A 64 0.72 14.12 15.28
CA GLY A 64 -0.44 13.50 15.92
C GLY A 64 -0.63 12.01 15.59
N LEU A 65 0.22 11.43 14.74
CA LEU A 65 0.21 10.01 14.42
C LEU A 65 1.65 9.46 14.35
N TRP A 66 2.04 8.75 15.40
CA TRP A 66 3.35 8.11 15.50
C TRP A 66 3.21 6.66 15.93
N GLY A 67 3.83 5.74 15.19
CA GLY A 67 3.78 4.32 15.53
C GLY A 67 4.19 3.40 14.39
N TRP A 68 4.30 2.12 14.73
CA TRP A 68 4.61 1.05 13.80
C TRP A 68 3.34 0.40 13.28
N VAL A 69 3.37 0.03 12.00
CA VAL A 69 2.30 -0.69 11.32
C VAL A 69 2.88 -1.88 10.59
N GLU A 70 2.27 -3.04 10.79
CA GLU A 70 2.48 -4.19 9.93
C GLU A 70 1.56 -4.05 8.71
N VAL A 71 2.16 -3.85 7.54
CA VAL A 71 1.42 -3.60 6.30
C VAL A 71 0.83 -4.91 5.76
N PRO A 72 -0.44 -4.97 5.33
CA PRO A 72 -0.98 -6.20 4.75
C PRO A 72 -0.19 -6.69 3.50
N PRO A 73 0.03 -8.00 3.31
CA PRO A 73 0.77 -8.53 2.17
C PRO A 73 -0.05 -8.56 0.87
N PHE A 74 -0.33 -7.39 0.30
CA PHE A 74 -1.14 -7.19 -0.90
C PHE A 74 -0.63 -7.97 -2.11
N THR A 75 0.68 -7.96 -2.35
CA THR A 75 1.31 -8.61 -3.51
C THR A 75 1.53 -10.12 -3.30
N GLY A 76 1.54 -10.58 -2.05
CA GLY A 76 1.83 -11.98 -1.70
C GLY A 76 0.61 -12.83 -1.37
N VAL A 77 -0.52 -12.23 -0.98
CA VAL A 77 -1.66 -12.96 -0.42
C VAL A 77 -2.98 -12.44 -0.98
N LEU A 78 -3.74 -13.34 -1.64
CA LEU A 78 -4.94 -13.00 -2.41
C LEU A 78 -6.03 -12.29 -1.60
N LYS A 79 -6.22 -12.66 -0.33
CA LYS A 79 -7.27 -12.04 0.51
C LYS A 79 -7.03 -10.54 0.70
N TYR A 80 -5.77 -10.12 0.85
CA TYR A 80 -5.41 -8.71 1.01
C TYR A 80 -5.38 -8.00 -0.34
N ALA A 81 -4.96 -8.65 -1.42
CA ALA A 81 -5.10 -8.09 -2.77
C ALA A 81 -6.57 -7.74 -3.09
N LYS A 82 -7.50 -8.64 -2.73
CA LYS A 82 -8.93 -8.44 -2.95
C LYS A 82 -9.53 -7.34 -2.09
N SER A 83 -9.02 -7.09 -0.88
CA SER A 83 -9.51 -5.99 -0.05
C SER A 83 -9.18 -4.60 -0.61
N LEU A 84 -8.31 -4.52 -1.63
CA LEU A 84 -8.04 -3.28 -2.35
C LEU A 84 -9.03 -2.99 -3.48
N LEU A 85 -9.85 -3.97 -3.89
CA LEU A 85 -10.78 -3.78 -4.99
C LEU A 85 -11.87 -2.77 -4.58
N PRO A 86 -12.10 -1.72 -5.39
CA PRO A 86 -13.22 -0.82 -5.16
C PRO A 86 -14.56 -1.57 -5.20
N ASP A 87 -15.57 -1.00 -4.53
CA ASP A 87 -16.92 -1.56 -4.54
C ASP A 87 -17.42 -1.79 -5.98
N GLY A 88 -17.98 -2.96 -6.22
CA GLY A 88 -18.47 -3.37 -7.55
C GLY A 88 -17.39 -3.81 -8.55
N VAL A 89 -16.11 -3.77 -8.18
CA VAL A 89 -15.01 -4.31 -9.00
C VAL A 89 -14.74 -5.76 -8.62
N TYR A 90 -14.72 -6.65 -9.63
CA TYR A 90 -14.44 -8.06 -9.45
C TYR A 90 -13.31 -8.51 -10.36
N THR A 91 -12.49 -9.43 -9.86
CA THR A 91 -11.41 -10.05 -10.63
C THR A 91 -11.63 -11.56 -10.71
N ILE A 92 -11.43 -12.14 -11.91
CA ILE A 92 -11.43 -13.60 -12.09
C ILE A 92 -10.09 -14.26 -11.76
N SER A 93 -9.02 -13.46 -11.64
CA SER A 93 -7.68 -13.94 -11.31
C SER A 93 -7.58 -14.41 -9.86
N SER A 94 -6.79 -15.46 -9.64
CA SER A 94 -6.36 -15.92 -8.32
C SER A 94 -4.91 -15.55 -7.99
N ASP A 95 -4.19 -14.88 -8.90
CA ASP A 95 -2.84 -14.36 -8.62
C ASP A 95 -2.96 -13.01 -7.87
N PRO A 96 -2.44 -12.92 -6.62
CA PRO A 96 -2.51 -11.70 -5.83
C PRO A 96 -1.92 -10.47 -6.53
N ARG A 97 -0.85 -10.64 -7.32
CA ARG A 97 -0.21 -9.53 -8.03
C ARG A 97 -1.10 -8.96 -9.13
N ILE A 98 -1.78 -9.83 -9.88
CA ILE A 98 -2.72 -9.41 -10.94
C ILE A 98 -3.91 -8.70 -10.31
N VAL A 99 -4.44 -9.22 -9.20
CA VAL A 99 -5.56 -8.60 -8.48
C VAL A 99 -5.15 -7.25 -7.88
N CYS A 100 -3.97 -7.16 -7.27
CA CYS A 100 -3.43 -5.92 -6.72
C CYS A 100 -3.24 -4.86 -7.82
N ALA A 101 -2.66 -5.24 -8.97
CA ALA A 101 -2.51 -4.33 -10.10
C ALA A 101 -3.87 -3.83 -10.64
N ALA A 102 -4.85 -4.71 -10.74
CA ALA A 102 -6.20 -4.34 -11.18
C ALA A 102 -6.87 -3.36 -10.20
N ALA A 103 -6.75 -3.63 -8.90
CA ALA A 103 -7.26 -2.75 -7.84
C ALA A 103 -6.63 -1.36 -7.91
N LEU A 104 -5.29 -1.27 -7.96
CA LEU A 104 -4.56 -0.01 -8.02
C LEU A 104 -4.88 0.80 -9.28
N ARG A 105 -5.03 0.15 -10.44
CA ARG A 105 -5.49 0.82 -11.67
C ARG A 105 -6.91 1.34 -11.54
N ALA A 106 -7.82 0.57 -10.96
CA ALA A 106 -9.20 1.01 -10.75
C ALA A 106 -9.26 2.24 -9.84
N LEU A 107 -8.49 2.23 -8.74
CA LEU A 107 -8.38 3.36 -7.83
C LEU A 107 -7.75 4.60 -8.49
N ALA A 108 -6.73 4.42 -9.34
CA ALA A 108 -6.12 5.52 -10.09
C ALA A 108 -7.10 6.18 -11.08
N LEU A 109 -8.06 5.42 -11.63
CA LEU A 109 -9.08 5.93 -12.55
C LEU A 109 -10.19 6.71 -11.86
N THR A 110 -10.51 6.38 -10.60
CA THR A 110 -11.59 7.03 -9.85
C THR A 110 -11.18 8.34 -9.20
N ASP A 111 -9.87 8.66 -9.19
CA ASP A 111 -9.29 9.82 -8.48
C ASP A 111 -9.82 9.94 -7.04
N ALA A 112 -10.10 8.79 -6.42
CA ALA A 112 -10.67 8.73 -5.09
C ALA A 112 -9.67 9.31 -4.07
N PRO A 113 -10.14 10.07 -3.07
CA PRO A 113 -9.26 10.60 -2.04
C PRO A 113 -8.58 9.45 -1.26
N PRO A 114 -7.37 9.68 -0.72
CA PRO A 114 -6.69 8.68 0.10
C PRO A 114 -7.58 8.19 1.24
N LEU A 115 -7.52 6.89 1.53
CA LEU A 115 -8.33 6.29 2.58
C LEU A 115 -7.80 6.77 3.95
N PRO A 116 -8.65 7.33 4.83
CA PRO A 116 -8.20 7.80 6.14
C PRO A 116 -7.60 6.66 6.95
N TYR A 117 -6.35 6.82 7.42
CA TYR A 117 -5.64 5.84 8.23
C TYR A 117 -6.42 5.44 9.51
N LEU A 118 -7.15 6.38 10.11
CA LEU A 118 -7.91 6.16 11.35
C LEU A 118 -9.06 5.14 11.20
N SER A 119 -9.50 4.83 9.99
CA SER A 119 -10.57 3.85 9.74
C SER A 119 -10.13 2.40 9.95
N LEU A 120 -8.82 2.10 9.89
CA LEU A 120 -8.29 0.74 10.00
C LEU A 120 -7.96 0.30 11.44
N ARG A 121 -7.83 1.25 12.39
CA ARG A 121 -7.58 0.90 13.80
C ARG A 121 -8.79 0.20 14.44
N SER A 122 -9.99 0.47 13.93
CA SER A 122 -11.24 -0.19 14.34
C SER A 122 -11.36 -1.64 13.88
N GLU A 123 -10.64 -2.06 12.84
CA GLU A 123 -10.76 -3.41 12.27
C GLU A 123 -9.67 -4.39 12.76
N GLN A 124 -8.62 -3.90 13.43
CA GLN A 124 -7.58 -4.76 14.01
C GLN A 124 -7.96 -5.39 15.37
N TRP A 125 -9.13 -5.05 15.93
CA TRP A 125 -9.62 -5.57 17.23
C TRP A 125 -11.06 -6.14 17.16
N GLY A 126 -11.55 -6.44 15.95
CA GLY A 126 -12.86 -7.08 15.72
C GLY A 126 -12.76 -8.58 15.46
#